data_AF-A0A6G3WNT6-F1
#
_entry.id   AF-A0A6G3WNT6-F1
#
_cell.length_a   1.000
_cell.length_b   1.000
_cell.length_c   1.000
_cell.angle_alpha   90.00
_cell.angle_beta   90.00
_cell.angle_gamma   90.00
#
_symmetry.space_group_name_H-M   'P 1'
#
loop_
_entity.id
_entity.type
_entity.pdbx_description
1 polymer ?
#
loop_
_entity_poly.entity_id
_entity_poly.type
_entity_poly.pdbx_seq_one_letter_code
_entity_poly.pdbx_strand_id
1 'polypeptide(L)'
;VAGPALDAWAEDVRAGRVVPDADPAVLAEIHGLAGADFPTRRLQSAYLRWTYDRALAALPPGITVHEHRTTALAVTGPRGGRQHVRLQGRAEPLSADLVVLTVGHLDAEREPEQERLSAFARRHDLVHLPP
;
A
#
# COMPACT_ATOMS: atom_id res chain seq x y z
N VAL A 1 2.42 3.64 18.25
CA VAL A 1 1.19 3.32 19.00
C VAL A 1 0.36 2.38 18.14
N ALA A 2 -0.21 1.30 18.70
CA ALA A 2 -1.12 0.46 17.93
C ALA A 2 -2.40 1.25 17.60
N GLY A 3 -2.84 1.19 16.34
CA GLY A 3 -4.11 1.78 15.90
C GLY A 3 -5.28 0.80 16.08
N PRO A 4 -6.53 1.29 16.12
CA PRO A 4 -7.71 0.42 16.06
C PRO A 4 -7.73 -0.34 14.73
N ALA A 5 -8.44 -1.45 14.66
CA ALA A 5 -8.83 -2.06 13.39
C ALA A 5 -9.81 -1.16 12.62
N LEU A 6 -10.04 -1.44 11.34
CA LEU A 6 -10.84 -0.58 10.45
C LEU A 6 -12.30 -0.41 10.93
N ASP A 7 -12.91 -1.47 11.44
CA ASP A 7 -14.26 -1.47 12.00
C ASP A 7 -14.35 -0.61 13.27
N ALA A 8 -13.40 -0.77 14.19
CA ALA A 8 -13.30 0.05 15.40
C ALA A 8 -13.01 1.52 15.06
N TRP A 9 -12.21 1.79 14.03
CA TRP A 9 -12.01 3.15 13.52
C TRP A 9 -13.32 3.74 12.96
N ALA A 10 -14.10 2.97 12.20
CA ALA A 10 -15.39 3.43 11.71
C ALA A 10 -16.38 3.73 12.85
N GLU A 11 -16.35 2.94 13.94
CA GLU A 11 -17.09 3.24 15.18
C GLU A 11 -16.64 4.55 15.82
N ASP A 12 -15.32 4.81 15.88
CA ASP A 12 -14.78 6.08 16.37
C ASP A 12 -15.24 7.28 15.53
N VAL A 13 -15.33 7.13 14.20
CA VAL A 13 -15.86 8.16 13.30
C VAL A 13 -17.35 8.40 13.57
N ARG A 14 -18.16 7.34 13.68
CA ARG A 14 -19.60 7.45 14.00
C ARG A 14 -19.85 8.10 15.35
N ALA A 15 -18.99 7.84 16.32
CA ALA A 15 -19.05 8.45 17.65
C ALA A 15 -18.44 9.85 17.72
N GLY A 16 -17.92 10.39 16.62
CA GLY A 16 -17.31 11.73 16.56
C GLY A 16 -15.96 11.85 17.27
N ARG A 17 -15.32 10.72 17.63
CA ARG A 17 -13.98 10.71 18.25
C ARG A 17 -12.86 10.93 17.24
N VAL A 18 -13.13 10.58 15.98
CA VAL A 18 -12.23 10.79 14.84
C VAL A 18 -12.98 11.54 13.75
N VAL A 19 -12.33 12.57 13.20
CA VAL A 19 -12.82 13.28 12.01
C VAL A 19 -11.84 13.01 10.88
N PRO A 20 -12.16 12.09 9.95
CA PRO A 20 -11.26 11.79 8.85
C PRO A 20 -11.36 12.86 7.77
N ASP A 21 -10.22 13.14 7.12
CA ASP A 21 -10.19 13.93 5.89
C ASP A 21 -10.67 13.04 4.73
N ALA A 22 -11.97 13.09 4.46
CA ALA A 22 -12.63 12.27 3.46
C ALA A 22 -13.80 13.03 2.82
N ASP A 23 -14.08 12.75 1.56
CA ASP A 23 -15.23 13.35 0.88
C ASP A 23 -16.57 12.86 1.48
N PRO A 24 -17.67 13.59 1.27
CA PRO A 24 -18.97 13.24 1.84
C PRO A 24 -19.49 11.83 1.47
N ALA A 25 -19.14 11.33 0.28
CA ALA A 25 -19.58 9.99 -0.14
C ALA A 25 -18.81 8.91 0.63
N VAL A 26 -17.50 9.09 0.84
CA VAL A 26 -16.70 8.20 1.68
C VAL A 26 -17.16 8.26 3.13
N LEU A 27 -17.50 9.45 3.65
CA LEU A 27 -18.08 9.58 5.00
C LEU A 27 -19.38 8.78 5.14
N ALA A 28 -20.28 8.87 4.16
CA ALA A 28 -21.51 8.07 4.16
C ALA A 28 -21.24 6.56 4.19
N GLU A 29 -20.23 6.08 3.46
CA GLU A 29 -19.79 4.68 3.52
C GLU A 29 -19.26 4.29 4.90
N ILE A 30 -18.45 5.15 5.53
CA ILE A 30 -17.93 4.90 6.89
C ILE A 30 -19.08 4.81 7.90
N HIS A 31 -20.08 5.68 7.80
CA HIS A 31 -21.26 5.64 8.65
C HIS A 31 -22.10 4.37 8.45
N GLY A 32 -22.12 3.81 7.24
CA GLY A 32 -22.84 2.58 6.93
C GLY A 32 -22.08 1.28 7.21
N LEU A 33 -20.76 1.34 7.44
CA LEU A 33 -19.92 0.14 7.57
C LEU A 33 -20.20 -0.66 8.85
N ALA A 34 -20.62 -1.91 8.68
CA ALA A 34 -20.75 -2.91 9.75
C ALA A 34 -19.56 -3.90 9.76
N GLY A 35 -19.36 -4.60 10.88
CA GLY A 35 -18.15 -5.42 11.10
C GLY A 35 -17.95 -6.61 10.14
N ALA A 36 -19.00 -7.06 9.44
CA ALA A 36 -18.91 -8.13 8.45
C ALA A 36 -18.77 -7.62 7.00
N ASP A 37 -18.78 -6.31 6.80
CA ASP A 37 -18.77 -5.71 5.46
C ASP A 37 -17.37 -5.66 4.87
N PHE A 38 -17.30 -5.78 3.55
CA PHE A 38 -16.08 -5.52 2.81
C PHE A 38 -16.01 -4.03 2.47
N PRO A 39 -15.00 -3.29 2.98
CA PRO A 39 -14.88 -1.87 2.71
C PRO A 39 -14.56 -1.63 1.24
N THR A 40 -15.07 -0.52 0.71
CA THR A 40 -14.63 -0.05 -0.61
C THR A 40 -13.14 0.35 -0.55
N ARG A 41 -12.48 0.34 -1.70
CA ARG A 41 -11.08 0.80 -1.81
C ARG A 41 -10.89 2.25 -1.35
N ARG A 42 -11.89 3.12 -1.55
CA ARG A 42 -11.83 4.53 -1.15
C ARG A 42 -11.95 4.69 0.37
N LEU A 43 -12.85 3.95 1.00
CA LEU A 43 -12.95 3.91 2.46
C LEU A 43 -11.67 3.35 3.08
N GLN A 44 -11.17 2.23 2.56
CA GLN A 44 -9.92 1.64 3.04
C GLN A 44 -8.73 2.61 2.88
N SER A 45 -8.66 3.34 1.77
CA SER A 45 -7.66 4.38 1.56
C SER A 45 -7.73 5.50 2.62
N ALA A 46 -8.94 5.94 2.99
CA ALA A 46 -9.13 6.95 4.03
C ALA A 46 -8.64 6.46 5.40
N TYR A 47 -8.97 5.22 5.77
CA TYR A 47 -8.46 4.59 7.00
C TYR A 47 -6.92 4.49 7.03
N LEU A 48 -6.31 4.07 5.93
CA LEU A 48 -4.85 3.95 5.82
C LEU A 48 -4.15 5.32 5.86
N ARG A 49 -4.74 6.34 5.22
CA ARG A 49 -4.25 7.72 5.29
C ARG A 49 -4.28 8.23 6.74
N TRP A 50 -5.41 8.09 7.41
CA TRP A 50 -5.56 8.47 8.82
C TRP A 50 -4.54 7.75 9.72
N THR A 51 -4.34 6.44 9.50
CA THR A 51 -3.37 5.63 10.25
C THR A 51 -1.94 6.12 10.02
N TYR A 52 -1.58 6.43 8.77
CA TYR A 52 -0.27 6.98 8.41
C TYR A 52 -0.02 8.32 9.09
N ASP A 53 -0.98 9.25 9.04
CA ASP A 53 -0.84 10.58 9.64
C ASP A 53 -0.67 10.47 11.17
N ARG A 54 -1.39 9.54 11.81
CA ARG A 54 -1.22 9.24 13.23
C ARG A 54 0.17 8.65 13.54
N ALA A 55 0.70 7.79 12.68
CA ALA A 55 2.03 7.22 12.86
C ALA A 55 3.12 8.31 12.75
N LEU A 56 2.99 9.23 11.80
CA LEU A 56 3.89 10.39 11.69
C LEU A 56 3.83 11.29 12.92
N ALA A 57 2.63 11.58 13.43
CA ALA A 57 2.46 12.41 14.61
C ALA A 57 3.03 11.77 15.89
N ALA A 58 3.18 10.44 15.92
CA ALA A 58 3.66 9.68 17.07
C ALA A 58 5.15 9.29 16.98
N LEU A 59 5.92 9.87 16.07
CA LEU A 59 7.35 9.57 15.91
C LEU A 59 8.11 9.93 17.20
N PRO A 60 9.01 9.05 17.68
CA PRO A 60 9.85 9.37 18.82
C PRO A 60 10.90 10.43 18.44
N PRO A 61 11.48 11.13 19.42
CA PRO A 61 12.59 12.04 19.18
C PRO A 61 13.74 11.35 18.44
N GLY A 62 14.36 12.06 17.48
CA GLY A 62 15.47 11.55 16.68
C GLY A 62 15.06 10.78 15.42
N ILE A 63 13.76 10.61 15.15
CA ILE A 63 13.28 10.06 13.88
C ILE A 63 12.69 11.19 13.02
N THR A 64 13.17 11.29 11.78
CA THR A 64 12.63 12.20 10.76
C THR A 64 12.15 11.38 9.57
N VAL A 65 10.95 11.70 9.07
CA VAL A 65 10.41 11.10 7.85
C VAL A 65 10.51 12.10 6.71
N HIS A 66 11.08 11.66 5.59
CA HIS A 66 11.10 12.40 4.34
C HIS A 66 10.25 11.67 3.31
N GLU A 67 9.14 12.29 2.90
CA GLU A 67 8.27 11.73 1.86
C GLU A 67 8.82 12.08 0.47
N HIS A 68 9.00 11.07 -0.37
CA HIS A 68 9.38 11.24 -1.77
C HIS A 68 8.24 10.74 -2.67
N ARG A 69 7.37 11.66 -3.12
CA ARG A 69 6.24 11.35 -4.02
C ARG A 69 6.70 11.14 -5.47
N THR A 70 7.50 10.11 -5.68
CA THR A 70 8.07 9.74 -6.98
C THR A 70 8.37 8.24 -7.01
N THR A 71 8.72 7.72 -8.18
CA THR A 71 9.05 6.31 -8.36
C THR A 71 10.51 6.03 -7.98
N ALA A 72 10.75 5.01 -7.16
CA ALA A 72 12.08 4.45 -6.99
C ALA A 72 12.42 3.53 -8.18
N LEU A 73 13.48 3.86 -8.91
CA LEU A 73 13.83 3.23 -10.19
C LEU A 73 14.85 2.09 -10.05
N ALA A 74 15.71 2.15 -9.04
CA ALA A 74 16.73 1.14 -8.81
C ALA A 74 17.28 1.22 -7.38
N VAL A 75 17.73 0.09 -6.86
CA VAL A 75 18.58 0.00 -5.67
C VAL A 75 19.91 -0.59 -6.11
N THR A 76 21.01 0.09 -5.77
CA THR A 76 22.37 -0.36 -6.07
C THR A 76 23.25 -0.28 -4.82
N GLY A 77 24.38 -0.99 -4.85
CA GLY A 77 25.33 -1.03 -3.73
C GLY A 77 25.76 -2.46 -3.41
N PRO A 78 26.89 -2.63 -2.71
CA PRO A 78 27.36 -3.95 -2.31
C PRO A 78 26.47 -4.53 -1.21
N ARG A 79 26.36 -5.87 -1.17
CA ARG A 79 25.67 -6.57 -0.08
C ARG A 79 26.41 -6.30 1.23
N GLY A 80 25.69 -5.81 2.25
CA GLY A 80 26.28 -5.46 3.55
C GLY A 80 27.01 -4.12 3.61
N GLY A 81 26.98 -3.33 2.53
CA GLY A 81 27.45 -1.95 2.54
C GLY A 81 26.31 -0.96 2.31
N ARG A 82 26.69 0.30 2.19
CA ARG A 82 25.77 1.41 1.91
C ARG A 82 25.05 1.20 0.57
N GLN A 83 23.74 1.39 0.61
CA GLN A 83 22.85 1.28 -0.53
C GLN A 83 22.55 2.65 -1.13
N HIS A 84 22.20 2.66 -2.40
CA HIS A 84 21.82 3.83 -3.17
C HIS A 84 20.47 3.60 -3.85
N VAL A 85 19.50 4.47 -3.58
CA VAL A 85 18.16 4.40 -4.18
C VAL A 85 18.02 5.52 -5.20
N ARG A 86 17.90 5.15 -6.48
CA ARG A 86 17.69 6.11 -7.56
C ARG A 86 16.21 6.45 -7.64
N LEU A 87 15.88 7.74 -7.56
CA LEU A 87 14.52 8.24 -7.68
C LEU A 87 14.29 8.88 -9.05
N GLN A 88 13.11 8.69 -9.62
CA GLN A 88 12.73 9.36 -10.87
C GLN A 88 12.73 10.88 -10.68
N GLY A 89 13.34 11.59 -11.64
CA GLY A 89 13.42 13.05 -11.63
C GLY A 89 14.48 13.64 -10.69
N ARG A 90 15.31 12.80 -10.04
CA ARG A 90 16.40 13.25 -9.16
C ARG A 90 17.75 12.82 -9.73
N ALA A 91 18.70 13.76 -9.81
CA ALA A 91 20.04 13.48 -10.32
C ALA A 91 20.84 12.56 -9.37
N GLU A 92 20.90 12.93 -8.10
CA GLU A 92 21.67 12.18 -7.10
C GLU A 92 20.81 11.13 -6.39
N PRO A 93 21.29 9.87 -6.23
CA PRO A 93 20.56 8.85 -5.50
C PRO A 93 20.47 9.18 -3.99
N LEU A 94 19.45 8.65 -3.34
CA LEU A 94 19.40 8.61 -1.87
C LEU A 94 20.44 7.61 -1.37
N SER A 95 21.19 7.98 -0.33
CA SER A 95 22.10 7.08 0.35
C SER A 95 21.44 6.55 1.62
N ALA A 96 21.51 5.24 1.84
CA ALA A 96 20.95 4.58 3.02
C ALA A 96 21.84 3.43 3.47
N ASP A 97 22.00 3.26 4.78
CA ASP A 97 22.74 2.13 5.34
C ASP A 97 21.92 0.82 5.27
N LEU A 98 20.59 0.93 5.19
CA LEU A 98 19.66 -0.18 5.01
C LEU A 98 18.50 0.23 4.10
N VAL A 99 18.04 -0.68 3.25
CA VAL A 99 16.82 -0.52 2.43
C VAL A 99 15.89 -1.68 2.71
N VAL A 100 14.64 -1.38 3.03
CA VAL A 100 13.56 -2.37 3.17
C VAL A 100 12.61 -2.19 2.00
N LEU A 101 12.37 -3.26 1.25
CA LEU A 101 11.49 -3.26 0.09
C LEU A 101 10.08 -3.67 0.52
N THR A 102 9.13 -2.73 0.44
CA THR A 102 7.72 -2.94 0.73
C THR A 102 6.86 -2.67 -0.52
N VAL A 103 7.26 -3.28 -1.65
CA VAL A 103 6.69 -3.00 -2.98
C VAL A 103 5.39 -3.77 -3.28
N GLY A 104 4.88 -4.54 -2.31
CA GLY A 104 3.71 -5.40 -2.51
C GLY A 104 4.03 -6.64 -3.35
N HIS A 105 2.99 -7.24 -3.94
CA HIS A 105 3.15 -8.33 -4.88
C HIS A 105 3.51 -7.74 -6.25
N LEU A 106 4.61 -8.22 -6.82
CA LEU A 106 4.97 -7.93 -8.20
C LEU A 106 4.32 -9.00 -9.08
N ASP A 107 3.80 -8.59 -10.24
CA ASP A 107 3.26 -9.54 -11.21
C ASP A 107 4.31 -10.61 -11.51
N ALA A 108 3.94 -11.88 -11.35
CA ALA A 108 4.78 -12.97 -11.78
C ALA A 108 4.81 -12.96 -13.32
N GLU A 109 6.01 -13.00 -13.91
CA GLU A 109 6.12 -13.32 -15.32
C GLU A 109 5.46 -14.68 -15.57
N ARG A 110 4.66 -14.79 -16.63
CA ARG A 110 3.93 -16.02 -16.91
C ARG A 110 4.91 -17.15 -17.15
N GLU A 111 4.85 -18.19 -16.34
CA GLU A 111 5.69 -19.36 -16.57
C GLU A 111 5.30 -20.05 -17.89
N PRO A 112 6.24 -20.72 -18.59
CA PRO A 112 5.95 -21.41 -19.85
C PRO A 112 4.80 -22.42 -19.75
N GLU A 113 4.53 -22.96 -18.56
CA GLU A 113 3.39 -23.83 -18.31
C GLU A 113 2.04 -23.08 -18.34
N GLN A 114 1.97 -21.89 -17.74
CA GLN A 114 0.78 -21.04 -17.79
C GLN A 114 0.46 -20.59 -19.22
N GLU A 115 1.49 -20.38 -20.05
CA GLU A 115 1.32 -20.11 -21.48
C GLU A 115 0.73 -21.31 -22.22
N ARG A 116 1.26 -22.53 -21.97
CA ARG A 116 0.75 -23.77 -22.57
C ARG A 116 -0.71 -24.03 -22.18
N LEU A 117 -1.07 -23.85 -20.91
CA LEU A 117 -2.43 -24.02 -20.41
C LEU A 117 -3.39 -22.98 -21.02
N SER A 118 -2.95 -21.73 -21.12
CA SER A 118 -3.74 -20.67 -21.77
C SER A 118 -3.96 -20.96 -23.27
N ALA A 119 -2.94 -21.48 -23.96
CA ALA A 119 -3.05 -21.88 -25.36
C ALA A 119 -3.96 -23.11 -25.54
N PHE A 120 -3.91 -24.08 -24.62
CA PHE A 120 -4.80 -25.24 -24.61
C PHE A 120 -6.25 -24.81 -24.43
N ALA A 121 -6.55 -24.01 -23.41
CA ALA A 121 -7.90 -23.53 -23.15
C ALA A 121 -8.48 -22.81 -24.37
N ARG A 122 -7.69 -21.90 -24.99
CA ARG A 122 -8.11 -21.18 -26.20
C ARG A 122 -8.41 -22.10 -27.39
N ARG A 123 -7.64 -23.18 -27.59
CA ARG A 123 -7.92 -24.17 -28.65
C ARG A 123 -9.22 -24.96 -28.42
N HIS A 124 -9.72 -24.96 -27.20
CA HIS A 124 -10.92 -25.69 -26.80
C HIS A 124 -12.09 -24.75 -26.44
N ASP A 125 -12.03 -23.47 -26.84
CA ASP A 125 -13.04 -22.45 -26.51
C ASP A 125 -13.30 -22.29 -25.00
N LEU A 126 -12.26 -22.51 -24.19
CA LEU A 126 -12.24 -22.36 -22.74
C LEU A 126 -11.37 -21.17 -22.31
N VAL A 127 -11.56 -20.75 -21.04
CA VAL A 127 -10.74 -19.72 -20.39
C VAL A 127 -9.85 -20.37 -19.34
N HIS A 128 -8.55 -20.10 -19.42
CA HIS A 128 -7.60 -20.44 -18.36
C HIS A 128 -7.54 -19.27 -17.35
N LEU A 129 -7.81 -19.58 -16.09
CA LEU A 129 -7.64 -18.65 -14.97
C LEU A 129 -6.31 -19.00 -14.28
N PRO A 130 -5.22 -18.23 -14.53
CA PRO A 130 -3.97 -18.44 -13.80
C PRO A 130 -4.15 -18.15 -12.30
N PRO A 131 -3.33 -18.74 -11.43
CA PRO A 131 -3.32 -18.44 -9.99
C PRO A 131 -3.02 -16.96 -9.71
#